data_AF-A0A3A9ZQF7-F1
#
_entry.id   AF-A0A3A9ZQF7-F1
#
_cell.length_a   1.000
_cell.length_b   1.000
_cell.length_c   1.000
_cell.angle_alpha   90.00
_cell.angle_beta   90.00
_cell.angle_gamma   90.00
#
_symmetry.space_group_name_H-M   'P 1'
#
loop_
_entity.id
_entity.type
_entity.pdbx_description
1 polymer ?
#
loop_
_entity_poly.entity_id
_entity_poly.type
_entity_poly.pdbx_seq_one_letter_code
_entity_poly.pdbx_strand_id
1 'polypeptide(L)'
;MGHGTVPKGREGEPETTSERAPGPRDVLLTITKHLWEQARDTQSSNWPPLWLVLAVAGVGVGVVLMLIVPVVRGLLFAAGDAIAALSGWVHEQAYAQIVLAPVRRYLETHAEGLAIPATTLWWTWCITGVVLLAMCVLRVVAARIGWVLYGAATTAMVASATPGDGRWIAAAISGVWWVLLSVPAFGRHRSSPVVVLPAPSTGAAIPLLEPTDVPVQTRADGDVPPPESAPDDYAAWAAALYERLVRRADHAPPADVTVSWTAVTTGPTSFAAQEGDRHVSGMVVNGLAAEDLLRQLSTPAGANAVVRWTTNPPQTPRRRRISDEGYDGPPPLVDFVRDSTASLSAVTAALAQIRSRWSGLNLGEQILARAELLNRTAPLTSGVVDCMPDSDDDVYLGSIAFNDWIDLDTVIGGNASSWNDFASHRPQVVGLIIEKLLTADDPGIAFTEILTDLGHACMLRYNGPAGPLHRIGRNGTHRTHALRILGLPIMAAELEIEALPLRIDAMSTWGEGNWGDSYDGPADRMWRALRDRGLLEGTISGSGPHAKLEPYRAAAPWLLGNPRSAAAVSAAYERIYPGALGIPADAMAGPRQWLRWLLGT
;
A
#
# COMPACT_ATOMS: atom_id res chain seq x y z
N MET A 1 -6.74 54.86 -81.77
CA MET A 1 -7.85 55.41 -82.57
C MET A 1 -8.92 54.34 -82.59
N GLY A 2 -10.10 54.45 -81.98
CA GLY A 2 -10.88 55.58 -81.50
C GLY A 2 -12.31 55.25 -81.87
N HIS A 3 -13.17 54.96 -80.89
CA HIS A 3 -14.56 55.42 -80.79
C HIS A 3 -15.29 54.66 -79.69
N GLY A 4 -15.78 55.43 -78.71
CA GLY A 4 -16.68 54.95 -77.68
C GLY A 4 -18.12 54.85 -78.16
N THR A 5 -18.91 54.10 -77.40
CA THR A 5 -20.37 54.13 -77.43
C THR A 5 -20.90 54.09 -75.99
N VAL A 6 -21.39 55.27 -75.59
CA VAL A 6 -22.55 55.64 -74.75
C VAL A 6 -23.26 54.52 -73.95
N PRO A 7 -23.60 54.76 -72.67
CA PRO A 7 -24.15 53.77 -71.75
C PRO A 7 -25.66 53.59 -71.91
N LYS A 8 -26.13 52.35 -71.76
CA LYS A 8 -27.56 52.00 -71.69
C LYS A 8 -27.94 51.79 -70.23
N GLY A 9 -28.77 52.70 -69.71
CA GLY A 9 -29.35 52.60 -68.37
C GLY A 9 -30.08 51.27 -68.20
N ARG A 10 -29.86 50.64 -67.04
CA ARG A 10 -30.61 49.48 -66.60
C ARG A 10 -31.42 49.91 -65.39
N GLU A 11 -32.72 49.90 -65.61
CA GLU A 11 -33.79 50.17 -64.68
C GLU A 11 -33.70 49.25 -63.47
N GLY A 12 -34.11 49.79 -62.32
CA GLY A 12 -34.05 49.14 -61.03
C GLY A 12 -34.96 47.91 -60.93
N GLU A 13 -34.39 46.83 -60.41
CA GLU A 13 -35.14 45.77 -59.75
C GLU A 13 -35.07 46.02 -58.23
N PRO A 14 -36.20 45.98 -57.51
CA PRO A 14 -36.21 46.05 -56.06
C PRO A 14 -35.57 44.77 -55.49
N GLU A 15 -34.38 44.91 -54.92
CA GLU A 15 -33.67 43.89 -54.18
C GLU A 15 -34.47 43.54 -52.93
N THR A 16 -35.36 42.55 -53.05
CA THR A 16 -36.06 41.95 -51.92
C THR A 16 -35.06 41.08 -51.18
N THR A 17 -34.37 41.68 -50.21
CA THR A 17 -33.56 40.98 -49.21
C THR A 17 -34.48 40.11 -48.37
N SER A 18 -34.74 38.90 -48.84
CA SER A 18 -35.32 37.82 -48.05
C SER A 18 -34.32 37.45 -46.96
N GLU A 19 -34.46 38.10 -45.81
CA GLU A 19 -33.71 37.82 -44.59
C GLU A 19 -33.98 36.37 -44.18
N ARG A 20 -33.00 35.51 -44.45
CA ARG A 20 -33.08 34.08 -44.19
C ARG A 20 -33.17 33.88 -42.68
N ALA A 21 -34.27 33.30 -42.21
CA ALA A 21 -34.47 33.02 -40.79
C ALA A 21 -33.27 32.25 -40.21
N PRO A 22 -32.74 32.65 -39.04
CA PRO A 22 -31.56 32.04 -38.44
C PRO A 22 -31.80 30.55 -38.18
N GLY A 23 -30.79 29.74 -38.46
CA GLY A 23 -30.88 28.31 -38.22
C GLY A 23 -30.95 28.00 -36.71
N PRO A 24 -31.49 26.83 -36.32
CA PRO A 24 -31.57 26.45 -34.90
C PRO A 24 -30.20 26.43 -34.19
N ARG A 25 -29.10 26.22 -34.93
CA ARG A 25 -27.74 26.34 -34.41
C ARG A 25 -27.34 27.78 -34.09
N ASP A 26 -27.72 28.74 -34.92
CA ASP A 26 -27.39 30.16 -34.71
C ASP A 26 -28.15 30.71 -33.50
N VAL A 27 -29.40 30.28 -33.33
CA VAL A 27 -30.21 30.57 -32.14
C VAL A 27 -29.55 29.99 -30.88
N LEU A 28 -29.09 28.73 -30.93
CA LEU A 28 -28.43 28.08 -29.79
C LEU A 28 -27.09 28.77 -29.43
N LEU A 29 -26.29 29.13 -30.42
CA LEU A 29 -25.02 29.85 -30.23
C LEU A 29 -25.23 31.25 -29.64
N THR A 30 -26.30 31.93 -30.07
CA THR A 30 -26.65 33.25 -29.55
C THR A 30 -27.10 33.16 -28.09
N ILE A 31 -27.92 32.16 -27.74
CA ILE A 31 -28.37 31.93 -26.36
C ILE A 31 -27.17 31.57 -25.45
N THR A 32 -26.31 30.66 -25.89
CA THR A 32 -25.14 30.24 -25.10
C THR A 32 -24.13 31.36 -24.89
N LYS A 33 -23.87 32.19 -25.92
CA LYS A 33 -23.02 33.38 -25.80
C LYS A 33 -23.60 34.38 -24.80
N HIS A 34 -24.91 34.63 -24.87
CA HIS A 34 -25.59 35.55 -23.95
C HIS A 34 -25.55 35.07 -22.49
N LEU A 35 -25.78 33.77 -22.25
CA LEU A 35 -25.67 33.18 -20.91
C LEU A 35 -24.24 33.23 -20.38
N TRP A 36 -23.24 33.02 -21.24
CA TRP A 36 -21.83 33.11 -20.86
C TRP A 36 -21.41 34.55 -20.49
N GLU A 37 -21.86 35.53 -21.26
CA GLU A 37 -21.64 36.96 -20.96
C GLU A 37 -22.29 37.36 -19.63
N GLN A 38 -23.53 36.92 -19.36
CA GLN A 38 -24.19 37.13 -18.07
C GLN A 38 -23.47 36.47 -16.89
N ALA A 39 -22.90 35.28 -17.08
CA ALA A 39 -22.16 34.59 -16.02
C ALA A 39 -20.83 35.30 -15.68
N ARG A 40 -20.19 35.92 -16.68
CA ARG A 40 -18.92 36.64 -16.53
C ARG A 40 -19.07 38.04 -15.93
N ASP A 41 -20.23 38.65 -16.05
CA ASP A 41 -20.47 39.99 -15.51
C ASP A 41 -20.74 39.95 -14.00
N THR A 42 -19.67 39.71 -13.24
CA THR A 42 -19.66 39.68 -11.77
C THR A 42 -19.91 41.06 -11.14
N GLN A 43 -19.88 42.13 -11.92
CA GLN A 43 -20.13 43.49 -11.44
C GLN A 43 -21.61 43.91 -11.59
N SER A 44 -22.42 43.12 -12.29
CA SER A 44 -23.86 43.38 -12.37
C SER A 44 -24.51 43.27 -10.98
N SER A 45 -25.44 44.17 -10.67
CA SER A 45 -26.18 44.17 -9.39
C SER A 45 -27.01 42.90 -9.15
N ASN A 46 -27.19 42.08 -10.19
CA ASN A 46 -28.00 40.86 -10.19
C ASN A 46 -27.13 39.60 -10.25
N TRP A 47 -25.83 39.71 -9.94
CA TRP A 47 -24.95 38.55 -9.85
C TRP A 47 -25.09 37.85 -8.48
N PRO A 48 -25.21 36.50 -8.44
CA PRO A 48 -25.27 35.59 -9.58
C PRO A 48 -26.68 35.56 -10.22
N PRO A 49 -26.78 35.43 -11.55
CA PRO A 49 -28.08 35.36 -12.21
C PRO A 49 -28.86 34.11 -11.77
N LEU A 50 -30.19 34.23 -11.64
CA LEU A 50 -31.07 33.19 -11.08
C LEU A 50 -30.87 31.81 -11.74
N TRP A 51 -30.65 31.77 -13.05
CA TRP A 51 -30.42 30.52 -13.79
C TRP A 51 -29.13 29.82 -13.35
N LEU A 52 -28.09 30.57 -12.97
CA LEU A 52 -26.82 30.02 -12.50
C LEU A 52 -26.99 29.40 -11.11
N VAL A 53 -27.75 30.06 -10.22
CA VAL A 53 -28.11 29.51 -8.90
C VAL A 53 -28.90 28.22 -9.04
N LEU A 54 -29.90 28.20 -9.94
CA LEU A 54 -30.69 27.00 -10.22
C LEU A 54 -29.87 25.89 -10.89
N ALA A 55 -28.92 26.22 -11.76
CA ALA A 55 -28.02 25.25 -12.38
C ALA A 55 -27.07 24.63 -11.37
N VAL A 56 -26.46 25.44 -10.48
CA VAL A 56 -25.59 24.94 -9.40
C VAL A 56 -26.38 24.10 -8.41
N ALA A 57 -27.60 24.53 -8.03
CA ALA A 57 -28.48 23.74 -7.18
C ALA A 57 -28.89 22.41 -7.85
N GLY A 58 -29.22 22.44 -9.14
CA GLY A 58 -29.59 21.26 -9.92
C GLY A 58 -28.43 20.26 -10.09
N VAL A 59 -27.22 20.74 -10.37
CA VAL A 59 -26.01 19.90 -10.40
C VAL A 59 -25.69 19.35 -9.01
N GLY A 60 -25.84 20.15 -7.95
CA GLY A 60 -25.69 19.69 -6.57
C GLY A 60 -26.66 18.55 -6.23
N VAL A 61 -27.95 18.72 -6.53
CA VAL A 61 -28.98 17.68 -6.35
C VAL A 61 -28.70 16.45 -7.22
N GLY A 62 -28.25 16.65 -8.47
CA GLY A 62 -27.90 15.57 -9.39
C GLY A 62 -26.69 14.75 -8.93
N VAL A 63 -25.63 15.40 -8.44
CA VAL A 63 -24.45 14.73 -7.88
C VAL A 63 -24.80 14.02 -6.58
N VAL A 64 -25.63 14.62 -5.72
CA VAL A 64 -26.13 14.00 -4.50
C VAL A 64 -26.98 12.77 -4.83
N LEU A 65 -27.90 12.85 -5.79
CA LEU A 65 -28.68 11.70 -6.26
C LEU A 65 -27.80 10.63 -6.93
N MET A 66 -26.82 11.04 -7.74
CA MET A 66 -25.88 10.11 -8.40
C MET A 66 -24.98 9.39 -7.40
N LEU A 67 -24.65 10.00 -6.26
CA LEU A 67 -23.88 9.35 -5.18
C LEU A 67 -24.78 8.52 -4.26
N ILE A 68 -26.00 8.99 -3.96
CA ILE A 68 -26.94 8.31 -3.06
C ILE A 68 -27.57 7.10 -3.75
N VAL A 69 -27.95 7.16 -5.03
CA VAL A 69 -28.69 6.08 -5.71
C VAL A 69 -27.88 4.77 -5.82
N PRO A 70 -26.59 4.74 -6.19
CA PRO A 70 -25.80 3.50 -6.21
C PRO A 70 -25.53 2.99 -4.80
N VAL A 71 -25.34 3.88 -3.81
CA VAL A 71 -25.18 3.50 -2.41
C VAL A 71 -26.47 2.91 -1.85
N VAL A 72 -27.62 3.51 -2.13
CA VAL A 72 -28.95 3.02 -1.75
C VAL A 72 -29.30 1.73 -2.49
N ARG A 73 -28.95 1.61 -3.78
CA ARG A 73 -29.17 0.39 -4.56
C ARG A 73 -28.24 -0.74 -4.09
N GLY A 74 -26.98 -0.46 -3.80
CA GLY A 74 -26.04 -1.39 -3.19
C GLY A 74 -26.47 -1.80 -1.77
N LEU A 75 -26.96 -0.85 -0.97
CA LEU A 75 -27.57 -1.11 0.33
C LEU A 75 -28.84 -1.94 0.20
N LEU A 76 -29.72 -1.69 -0.77
CA LEU A 76 -30.95 -2.46 -1.00
C LEU A 76 -30.68 -3.89 -1.46
N PHE A 77 -29.65 -4.12 -2.28
CA PHE A 77 -29.24 -5.47 -2.70
C PHE A 77 -28.48 -6.23 -1.60
N ALA A 78 -27.65 -5.55 -0.80
CA ALA A 78 -26.99 -6.14 0.37
C ALA A 78 -27.95 -6.30 1.57
N ALA A 79 -29.00 -5.48 1.64
CA ALA A 79 -29.98 -5.44 2.71
C ALA A 79 -30.83 -6.70 2.79
N GLY A 80 -31.09 -7.43 1.70
CA GLY A 80 -31.89 -8.66 1.78
C GLY A 80 -31.32 -9.67 2.79
N ASP A 81 -30.03 -9.96 2.66
CA ASP A 81 -29.34 -10.93 3.51
C ASP A 81 -28.77 -10.29 4.78
N ALA A 82 -28.29 -9.05 4.68
CA ALA A 82 -27.74 -8.34 5.85
C ALA A 82 -28.83 -7.90 6.84
N ILE A 83 -30.05 -7.55 6.40
CA ILE A 83 -31.17 -7.22 7.31
C ILE A 83 -31.71 -8.48 7.98
N ALA A 84 -31.77 -9.63 7.29
CA ALA A 84 -32.15 -10.89 7.92
C ALA A 84 -31.12 -11.31 8.98
N ALA A 85 -29.82 -11.19 8.67
CA ALA A 85 -28.73 -11.44 9.62
C ALA A 85 -28.68 -10.43 10.77
N LEU A 86 -28.87 -9.13 10.51
CA LEU A 86 -28.95 -8.11 11.56
C LEU A 86 -30.20 -8.30 12.42
N SER A 87 -31.34 -8.65 11.84
CA SER A 87 -32.59 -8.87 12.56
C SER A 87 -32.45 -10.02 13.55
N GLY A 88 -31.85 -11.15 13.12
CA GLY A 88 -31.52 -12.28 14.00
C GLY A 88 -30.52 -11.89 15.09
N TRP A 89 -29.42 -11.21 14.70
CA TRP A 89 -28.37 -10.78 15.65
C TRP A 89 -28.87 -9.76 16.69
N VAL A 90 -29.70 -8.78 16.30
CA VAL A 90 -30.27 -7.75 17.20
C VAL A 90 -31.35 -8.31 18.13
N HIS A 91 -32.07 -9.36 17.72
CA HIS A 91 -33.04 -10.03 18.59
C HIS A 91 -32.38 -10.96 19.61
N GLU A 92 -31.22 -11.53 19.30
CA GLU A 92 -30.53 -12.48 20.19
C GLU A 92 -29.54 -11.80 21.16
N GLN A 93 -29.01 -10.61 20.83
CA GLN A 93 -28.02 -9.92 21.66
C GLN A 93 -28.69 -8.97 22.67
N ALA A 94 -28.87 -9.42 23.91
CA ALA A 94 -29.36 -8.60 25.03
C ALA A 94 -28.64 -7.24 25.19
N TYR A 95 -27.38 -7.16 24.75
CA TYR A 95 -26.56 -5.94 24.81
C TYR A 95 -26.99 -4.85 23.81
N ALA A 96 -27.47 -5.19 22.61
CA ALA A 96 -27.92 -4.20 21.64
C ALA A 96 -29.19 -3.47 22.12
N GLN A 97 -30.05 -4.18 22.84
CA GLN A 97 -31.29 -3.64 23.41
C GLN A 97 -31.03 -2.59 24.49
N ILE A 98 -29.86 -2.59 25.14
CA ILE A 98 -29.45 -1.56 26.11
C ILE A 98 -29.40 -0.17 25.48
N VAL A 99 -29.05 -0.08 24.19
CA VAL A 99 -28.97 1.20 23.46
C VAL A 99 -30.20 1.42 22.60
N LEU A 100 -30.64 0.43 21.84
CA LEU A 100 -31.71 0.59 20.85
C LEU A 100 -33.08 0.82 21.50
N ALA A 101 -33.42 0.11 22.57
CA ALA A 101 -34.73 0.24 23.21
C ALA A 101 -34.94 1.62 23.84
N PRO A 102 -33.97 2.21 24.59
CA PRO A 102 -34.09 3.60 25.04
C PRO A 102 -34.21 4.62 23.92
N VAL A 103 -33.42 4.52 22.84
CA VAL A 103 -33.52 5.45 21.71
C VAL A 103 -34.89 5.37 21.05
N ARG A 104 -35.40 4.16 20.83
CA ARG A 104 -36.74 3.96 20.27
C ARG A 104 -37.82 4.56 21.16
N ARG A 105 -37.77 4.29 22.47
CA ARG A 105 -38.69 4.87 23.46
C ARG A 105 -38.61 6.40 23.47
N TYR A 106 -37.40 6.96 23.43
CA TYR A 106 -37.20 8.41 23.37
C TYR A 106 -37.93 9.01 22.18
N LEU A 107 -37.74 8.44 20.99
CA LEU A 107 -38.39 8.92 19.77
C LEU A 107 -39.91 8.70 19.80
N GLU A 108 -40.41 7.60 20.36
CA GLU A 108 -41.85 7.36 20.54
C GLU A 108 -42.49 8.41 21.45
N THR A 109 -41.88 8.71 22.61
CA THR A 109 -42.39 9.74 23.53
C THR A 109 -42.35 11.15 22.92
N HIS A 110 -41.31 11.49 22.15
CA HIS A 110 -41.17 12.82 21.56
C HIS A 110 -41.86 12.95 20.19
N ALA A 111 -42.40 11.86 19.64
CA ALA A 111 -43.23 11.89 18.44
C ALA A 111 -44.67 12.34 18.75
N GLU A 112 -45.10 12.25 20.02
CA GLU A 112 -46.42 12.71 20.45
C GLU A 112 -46.55 14.23 20.22
N GLY A 113 -47.35 14.60 19.21
CA GLY A 113 -47.56 15.99 18.79
C GLY A 113 -46.85 16.40 17.50
N LEU A 114 -46.04 15.52 16.90
CA LEU A 114 -45.48 15.73 15.57
C LEU A 114 -46.39 15.12 14.50
N ALA A 115 -46.44 15.72 13.31
CA ALA A 115 -47.17 15.18 12.15
C ALA A 115 -46.52 13.92 11.55
N ILE A 116 -45.40 13.45 12.12
CA ILE A 116 -44.60 12.33 11.60
C ILE A 116 -44.70 11.15 12.59
N PRO A 117 -45.06 9.95 12.13
CA PRO A 117 -45.10 8.76 12.98
C PRO A 117 -43.74 8.43 13.63
N ALA A 118 -43.76 7.94 14.87
CA ALA A 118 -42.55 7.51 15.60
C ALA A 118 -41.72 6.47 14.84
N THR A 119 -42.38 5.55 14.13
CA THR A 119 -41.72 4.55 13.28
C THR A 119 -40.93 5.19 12.15
N THR A 120 -41.44 6.25 11.53
CA THR A 120 -40.74 7.01 10.49
C THR A 120 -39.53 7.74 11.08
N LEU A 121 -39.66 8.34 12.27
CA LEU A 121 -38.53 8.97 12.97
C LEU A 121 -37.44 7.96 13.31
N TRP A 122 -37.81 6.79 13.81
CA TRP A 122 -36.87 5.70 14.10
C TRP A 122 -36.06 5.28 12.87
N TRP A 123 -36.74 5.00 11.75
CA TRP A 123 -36.05 4.61 10.52
C TRP A 123 -35.18 5.73 9.95
N THR A 124 -35.66 6.98 10.03
CA THR A 124 -34.89 8.15 9.59
C THR A 124 -33.60 8.28 10.40
N TRP A 125 -33.67 8.06 11.72
CA TRP A 125 -32.49 8.03 12.60
C TRP A 125 -31.51 6.93 12.12
N CYS A 126 -31.96 5.68 12.02
CA CYS A 126 -31.12 4.55 11.59
C CYS A 126 -30.45 4.78 10.23
N ILE A 127 -31.20 5.25 9.22
CA ILE A 127 -30.68 5.54 7.88
C ILE A 127 -29.62 6.65 7.94
N THR A 128 -29.88 7.71 8.72
CA THR A 128 -28.93 8.82 8.91
C THR A 128 -27.61 8.32 9.49
N GLY A 129 -27.64 7.43 10.49
CA GLY A 129 -26.44 6.80 11.05
C GLY A 129 -25.65 6.02 9.99
N VAL A 130 -26.31 5.17 9.21
CA VAL A 130 -25.64 4.37 8.15
C VAL A 130 -25.00 5.27 7.08
N VAL A 131 -25.72 6.30 6.62
CA VAL A 131 -25.21 7.25 5.62
C VAL A 131 -24.02 8.05 6.16
N LEU A 132 -24.10 8.55 7.40
CA LEU A 132 -22.98 9.25 8.03
C LEU A 132 -21.75 8.36 8.17
N LEU A 133 -21.92 7.10 8.59
CA LEU A 133 -20.81 6.13 8.68
C LEU A 133 -20.16 5.90 7.32
N ALA A 134 -20.96 5.64 6.28
CA ALA A 134 -20.46 5.44 4.92
C ALA A 134 -19.69 6.66 4.41
N MET A 135 -20.23 7.87 4.63
CA MET A 135 -19.57 9.12 4.24
C MET A 135 -18.31 9.41 5.06
N CYS A 136 -18.22 8.96 6.32
CA CYS A 136 -16.99 9.02 7.11
C CYS A 136 -15.89 8.11 6.53
N VAL A 137 -16.26 6.90 6.08
CA VAL A 137 -15.35 5.98 5.39
C VAL A 137 -14.86 6.60 4.08
N LEU A 138 -15.72 7.32 3.36
CA LEU A 138 -15.38 8.13 2.18
C LEU A 138 -14.64 9.45 2.52
N ARG A 139 -14.28 9.67 3.79
CA ARG A 139 -13.47 10.80 4.28
C ARG A 139 -14.11 12.18 4.13
N VAL A 140 -15.43 12.27 4.08
CA VAL A 140 -16.13 13.56 4.06
C VAL A 140 -16.05 14.22 5.43
N VAL A 141 -15.36 15.37 5.53
CA VAL A 141 -15.12 16.07 6.81
C VAL A 141 -16.43 16.43 7.53
N ALA A 142 -17.41 16.97 6.79
CA ALA A 142 -18.71 17.31 7.35
C ALA A 142 -19.44 16.07 7.92
N ALA A 143 -19.31 14.91 7.29
CA ALA A 143 -19.90 13.68 7.77
C ALA A 143 -19.26 13.19 9.07
N ARG A 144 -17.95 13.41 9.26
CA ARG A 144 -17.27 13.10 10.53
C ARG A 144 -17.76 13.94 11.69
N ILE A 145 -17.99 15.23 11.45
CA ILE A 145 -18.61 16.12 12.44
C ILE A 145 -20.04 15.62 12.74
N GLY A 146 -20.82 15.35 11.69
CA GLY A 146 -22.16 14.80 11.82
C GLY A 146 -22.21 13.48 12.58
N TRP A 147 -21.25 12.58 12.36
CA TRP A 147 -21.13 11.29 13.03
C TRP A 147 -20.89 11.43 14.54
N VAL A 148 -20.02 12.36 14.94
CA VAL A 148 -19.77 12.65 16.37
C VAL A 148 -21.03 13.24 17.03
N LEU A 149 -21.69 14.18 16.36
CA LEU A 149 -22.93 14.78 16.87
C LEU A 149 -24.07 13.75 16.96
N TYR A 150 -24.20 12.88 15.97
CA TYR A 150 -25.19 11.81 15.94
C TYR A 150 -24.94 10.79 17.06
N GLY A 151 -23.67 10.44 17.33
CA GLY A 151 -23.30 9.58 18.44
C GLY A 151 -23.61 10.21 19.80
N ALA A 152 -23.23 11.48 19.99
CA ALA A 152 -23.53 12.23 21.21
C ALA A 152 -25.05 12.34 21.47
N ALA A 153 -25.83 12.65 20.43
CA ALA A 153 -27.28 12.70 20.52
C ALA A 153 -27.88 11.34 20.87
N THR A 154 -27.39 10.25 20.25
CA THR A 154 -27.81 8.88 20.57
C THR A 154 -27.56 8.55 22.05
N THR A 155 -26.38 8.87 22.57
CA THR A 155 -26.05 8.65 23.98
C THR A 155 -26.91 9.50 24.92
N ALA A 156 -27.23 10.74 24.54
CA ALA A 156 -28.14 11.59 25.29
C ALA A 156 -29.58 11.02 25.33
N MET A 157 -30.08 10.49 24.21
CA MET A 157 -31.37 9.80 24.15
C MET A 157 -31.40 8.57 25.07
N VAL A 158 -30.32 7.77 25.09
CA VAL A 158 -30.18 6.62 25.99
C VAL A 158 -30.23 7.06 27.45
N ALA A 159 -29.48 8.10 27.82
CA ALA A 159 -29.51 8.65 29.18
C ALA A 159 -30.90 9.19 29.55
N SER A 160 -31.60 9.84 28.63
CA SER A 160 -32.93 10.41 28.90
C SER A 160 -34.00 9.33 29.09
N ALA A 161 -34.02 8.30 28.22
CA ALA A 161 -35.09 7.31 28.17
C ALA A 161 -34.84 6.04 29.01
N THR A 162 -33.69 5.93 29.67
CA THR A 162 -33.39 4.83 30.61
C THR A 162 -33.83 5.22 32.03
N PRO A 163 -34.76 4.46 32.66
CA PRO A 163 -35.23 4.75 34.02
C PRO A 163 -34.26 4.23 35.09
N GLY A 164 -34.31 4.86 36.28
CA GLY A 164 -33.64 4.40 37.49
C GLY A 164 -32.11 4.48 37.47
N ASP A 165 -31.49 3.74 38.39
CA ASP A 165 -30.04 3.79 38.65
C ASP A 165 -29.19 3.28 37.46
N GLY A 166 -29.79 2.50 36.55
CA GLY A 166 -29.13 1.99 35.34
C GLY A 166 -28.85 3.02 34.25
N ARG A 167 -29.39 4.25 34.38
CA ARG A 167 -29.28 5.32 33.38
C ARG A 167 -27.85 5.61 32.92
N TRP A 168 -26.95 5.84 33.87
CA TRP A 168 -25.58 6.23 33.57
C TRP A 168 -24.75 5.07 33.03
N ILE A 169 -25.07 3.85 33.45
CA ILE A 169 -24.44 2.63 32.92
C ILE A 169 -24.83 2.44 31.45
N ALA A 170 -26.12 2.57 31.11
CA ALA A 170 -26.57 2.47 29.71
C ALA A 170 -25.95 3.55 28.82
N ALA A 171 -25.85 4.79 29.32
CA ALA A 171 -25.19 5.88 28.61
C ALA A 171 -23.69 5.61 28.39
N ALA A 172 -22.99 5.10 29.40
CA ALA A 172 -21.57 4.74 29.29
C ALA A 172 -21.35 3.62 28.26
N ILE A 173 -22.18 2.58 28.27
CA ILE A 173 -22.15 1.50 27.27
C ILE A 173 -22.38 2.06 25.86
N SER A 174 -23.36 2.95 25.70
CA SER A 174 -23.61 3.64 24.42
C SER A 174 -22.38 4.42 23.94
N GLY A 175 -21.70 5.14 24.84
CA GLY A 175 -20.47 5.86 24.52
C GLY A 175 -19.34 4.95 24.05
N VAL A 176 -19.13 3.81 24.72
CA VAL A 176 -18.11 2.82 24.32
C VAL A 176 -18.40 2.25 22.93
N TRP A 177 -19.66 1.93 22.63
CA TRP A 177 -20.07 1.48 21.30
C TRP A 177 -19.76 2.53 20.22
N TRP A 178 -20.03 3.81 20.50
CA TRP A 178 -19.71 4.89 19.58
C TRP A 178 -18.21 5.09 19.36
N VAL A 179 -17.39 4.89 20.39
CA VAL A 179 -15.92 4.91 20.26
C VAL A 179 -15.46 3.78 19.32
N LEU A 180 -15.95 2.56 19.52
CA LEU A 180 -15.61 1.41 18.67
C LEU A 180 -16.04 1.63 17.21
N LEU A 181 -17.27 2.10 16.98
CA LEU A 181 -17.76 2.40 15.63
C LEU A 181 -17.04 3.60 14.99
N SER A 182 -16.40 4.45 15.79
CA SER A 182 -15.62 5.59 15.30
C SER A 182 -14.21 5.22 14.85
N VAL A 183 -13.69 4.05 15.23
CA VAL A 183 -12.37 3.56 14.77
C VAL A 183 -12.26 3.54 13.24
N PRO A 184 -13.20 2.94 12.47
CA PRO A 184 -13.16 3.02 11.00
C PRO A 184 -13.46 4.42 10.46
N ALA A 185 -14.28 5.23 11.14
CA ALA A 185 -14.65 6.57 10.70
C ALA A 185 -13.46 7.57 10.76
N PHE A 186 -12.59 7.40 11.75
CA PHE A 186 -11.41 8.25 12.01
C PHE A 186 -10.08 7.53 11.80
N GLY A 187 -10.11 6.26 11.43
CA GLY A 187 -8.94 5.46 11.14
C GLY A 187 -8.05 6.17 10.12
N ARG A 188 -6.88 6.63 10.59
CA ARG A 188 -5.87 7.25 9.74
C ARG A 188 -5.27 6.17 8.84
N HIS A 189 -5.79 6.01 7.63
CA HIS A 189 -4.92 5.58 6.54
C HIS A 189 -3.97 6.74 6.26
N ARG A 190 -2.69 6.58 6.65
CA ARG A 190 -1.59 7.52 6.39
C ARG A 190 -1.61 7.99 4.94
N SER A 191 -2.30 9.11 4.70
CA SER A 191 -2.26 9.86 3.45
C SER A 191 -1.67 11.20 3.86
N SER A 192 -0.35 11.31 3.83
CA SER A 192 0.36 12.51 4.25
C SER A 192 -0.02 13.68 3.34
N PRO A 193 -0.36 14.86 3.88
CA PRO A 193 -0.73 16.01 3.06
C PRO A 193 0.42 16.42 2.15
N VAL A 194 0.15 16.52 0.85
CA VAL A 194 1.05 17.13 -0.12
C VAL A 194 0.89 18.64 0.00
N VAL A 195 1.82 19.28 0.70
CA VAL A 195 1.94 20.76 0.66
C VAL A 195 2.69 21.10 -0.61
N VAL A 196 1.96 21.52 -1.64
CA VAL A 196 2.55 22.12 -2.85
C VAL A 196 3.01 23.53 -2.46
N LEU A 197 4.31 23.68 -2.18
CA LEU A 197 4.92 25.00 -2.09
C LEU A 197 5.13 25.53 -3.52
N PRO A 198 4.79 26.81 -3.81
CA PRO A 198 5.12 27.40 -5.09
C PRO A 198 6.64 27.35 -5.30
N ALA A 199 7.06 26.93 -6.50
CA ALA A 199 8.46 26.91 -6.87
C ALA A 199 9.07 28.31 -6.66
N PRO A 200 10.23 28.44 -5.99
CA PRO A 200 10.91 29.72 -5.90
C PRO A 200 11.29 30.16 -7.31
N SER A 201 11.05 31.45 -7.59
CA SER A 201 11.35 32.09 -8.86
C SER A 201 12.81 31.86 -9.24
N THR A 202 13.06 31.09 -10.29
CA THR A 202 14.39 30.91 -10.87
C THR A 202 14.83 32.24 -11.50
N GLY A 203 15.55 33.07 -10.75
CA GLY A 203 15.92 34.39 -11.29
C GLY A 203 16.65 35.31 -10.33
N ALA A 204 17.77 34.87 -9.75
CA ALA A 204 18.87 35.77 -9.38
C ALA A 204 20.12 34.93 -9.12
N ALA A 205 21.14 35.07 -9.97
CA ALA A 205 22.46 34.56 -9.69
C ALA A 205 23.01 35.25 -8.44
N ILE A 206 23.27 34.48 -7.39
CA ILE A 206 23.94 34.96 -6.18
C ILE A 206 25.40 35.28 -6.59
N PRO A 207 25.89 36.52 -6.44
CA PRO A 207 27.30 36.82 -6.68
C PRO A 207 28.14 36.10 -5.63
N LEU A 208 29.24 35.47 -6.05
CA LEU A 208 30.29 35.00 -5.15
C LEU A 208 30.77 36.18 -4.29
N LEU A 209 30.56 36.12 -2.97
CA LEU A 209 31.25 36.98 -2.02
C LEU A 209 32.53 36.28 -1.56
N GLU A 210 33.66 36.98 -1.72
CA GLU A 210 34.96 36.61 -1.16
C GLU A 210 34.94 36.67 0.38
N PRO A 211 35.76 35.83 1.05
CA PRO A 211 35.79 35.74 2.50
C PRO A 211 36.50 36.96 3.09
N THR A 212 35.74 37.84 3.74
CA THR A 212 36.30 38.91 4.56
C THR A 212 36.32 38.46 6.03
N ASP A 213 37.50 38.58 6.66
CA ASP A 213 37.69 38.40 8.09
C ASP A 213 36.79 39.35 8.91
N VAL A 214 36.01 38.80 9.86
CA VAL A 214 35.19 39.60 10.78
C VAL A 214 35.67 39.39 12.22
N PRO A 215 35.93 40.47 12.99
CA PRO A 215 36.32 40.37 14.39
C PRO A 215 35.11 40.10 15.29
N VAL A 216 35.37 39.32 16.35
CA VAL A 216 34.42 38.98 17.42
C VAL A 216 33.98 40.25 18.17
N GLN A 217 32.70 40.58 18.11
CA GLN A 217 32.05 41.52 19.03
C GLN A 217 31.05 40.78 19.93
N THR A 218 31.27 40.90 21.23
CA THR A 218 30.34 40.57 22.30
C THR A 218 29.37 41.73 22.51
N ARG A 219 28.05 41.52 22.32
CA ARG A 219 27.03 42.43 22.87
C ARG A 219 25.72 41.71 23.22
N ALA A 220 25.14 42.21 24.31
CA ALA A 220 24.06 41.68 25.13
C ALA A 220 22.64 41.92 24.60
N ASP A 221 21.74 41.05 25.06
CA ASP A 221 20.29 41.16 25.29
C ASP A 221 19.45 42.08 24.37
N GLY A 222 18.71 41.42 23.49
CA GLY A 222 17.56 41.94 22.75
C GLY A 222 16.86 40.81 22.00
N ASP A 223 15.52 40.80 22.01
CA ASP A 223 14.61 39.79 21.43
C ASP A 223 15.18 39.02 20.23
N VAL A 224 15.46 37.74 20.45
CA VAL A 224 16.03 36.82 19.45
C VAL A 224 14.90 36.38 18.51
N PRO A 225 14.93 36.76 17.21
CA PRO A 225 14.08 36.11 16.21
C PRO A 225 14.39 34.60 16.21
N PRO A 226 13.39 33.73 15.93
CA PRO A 226 13.58 32.28 15.95
C PRO A 226 14.85 31.93 15.15
N PRO A 227 15.71 31.03 15.66
CA PRO A 227 17.03 30.79 15.11
C PRO A 227 16.91 30.57 13.60
N GLU A 228 17.65 31.40 12.87
CA GLU A 228 17.91 31.25 11.45
C GLU A 228 18.23 29.77 11.21
N SER A 229 17.44 29.13 10.35
CA SER A 229 17.38 27.69 10.14
C SER A 229 18.77 27.06 10.21
N ALA A 230 18.96 26.11 11.13
CA ALA A 230 20.20 25.38 11.28
C ALA A 230 20.80 25.03 9.90
N PRO A 231 22.11 25.25 9.69
CA PRO A 231 22.76 25.04 8.40
C PRO A 231 22.38 23.69 7.81
N ASP A 232 21.96 23.69 6.53
CA ASP A 232 21.38 22.58 5.76
C ASP A 232 21.71 21.17 6.28
N ASP A 233 20.97 20.72 7.31
CA ASP A 233 21.04 19.37 7.88
C ASP A 233 20.92 18.30 6.78
N TYR A 234 20.24 18.65 5.68
CA TYR A 234 20.08 17.82 4.51
C TYR A 234 21.36 17.56 3.71
N ALA A 235 22.26 18.54 3.57
CA ALA A 235 23.49 18.35 2.80
C ALA A 235 24.47 17.44 3.55
N ALA A 236 24.62 17.67 4.87
CA ALA A 236 25.42 16.82 5.73
C ALA A 236 24.85 15.40 5.82
N TRP A 237 23.53 15.27 5.95
CA TRP A 237 22.84 13.97 5.89
C TRP A 237 23.06 13.24 4.56
N ALA A 238 22.89 13.94 3.43
CA ALA A 238 23.06 13.35 2.09
C ALA A 238 24.52 12.90 1.85
N ALA A 239 25.51 13.67 2.34
CA ALA A 239 26.91 13.31 2.27
C ALA A 239 27.23 12.07 3.11
N ALA A 240 26.76 12.01 4.37
CA ALA A 240 26.94 10.86 5.25
C ALA A 240 26.27 9.59 4.68
N LEU A 241 25.09 9.75 4.08
CA LEU A 241 24.37 8.70 3.37
C LEU A 241 25.20 8.16 2.19
N TYR A 242 25.71 9.05 1.35
CA TYR A 242 26.55 8.68 0.20
C TYR A 242 27.82 7.95 0.64
N GLU A 243 28.52 8.46 1.66
CA GLU A 243 29.72 7.84 2.21
C GLU A 243 29.46 6.40 2.71
N ARG A 244 28.34 6.16 3.41
CA ARG A 244 27.95 4.80 3.84
C ARG A 244 27.69 3.87 2.66
N LEU A 245 27.06 4.35 1.60
CA LEU A 245 26.79 3.56 0.39
C LEU A 245 28.07 3.24 -0.38
N VAL A 246 29.00 4.19 -0.48
CA VAL A 246 30.33 3.94 -1.06
C VAL A 246 31.07 2.89 -0.25
N ARG A 247 31.13 3.02 1.09
CA ARG A 247 31.74 1.99 1.95
C ARG A 247 31.12 0.62 1.73
N ARG A 248 29.80 0.53 1.62
CA ARG A 248 29.12 -0.74 1.32
C ARG A 248 29.53 -1.30 -0.04
N ALA A 249 29.60 -0.47 -1.08
CA ALA A 249 30.03 -0.88 -2.40
C ALA A 249 31.47 -1.41 -2.40
N ASP A 250 32.38 -0.76 -1.65
CA ASP A 250 33.78 -1.18 -1.52
C ASP A 250 33.97 -2.52 -0.79
N HIS A 251 33.00 -2.90 0.06
CA HIS A 251 32.96 -4.19 0.76
C HIS A 251 32.17 -5.27 0.00
N ALA A 252 31.69 -5.00 -1.21
CA ALA A 252 31.08 -6.04 -2.02
C ALA A 252 32.14 -7.11 -2.34
N PRO A 253 31.85 -8.41 -2.15
CA PRO A 253 32.81 -9.46 -2.45
C PRO A 253 33.20 -9.38 -3.93
N PRO A 254 34.48 -9.60 -4.28
CA PRO A 254 34.83 -9.80 -5.68
C PRO A 254 34.02 -10.99 -6.21
N ALA A 255 33.33 -10.78 -7.32
CA ALA A 255 32.58 -11.83 -7.99
C ALA A 255 33.31 -12.25 -9.25
N ASP A 256 33.41 -13.56 -9.45
CA ASP A 256 34.00 -14.16 -10.66
C ASP A 256 33.12 -13.94 -11.90
N VAL A 257 31.83 -13.67 -11.69
CA VAL A 257 30.84 -13.44 -12.74
C VAL A 257 30.34 -12.00 -12.66
N THR A 258 30.38 -11.31 -13.81
CA THR A 258 29.84 -9.96 -13.96
C THR A 258 28.58 -10.02 -14.80
N VAL A 259 27.49 -9.45 -14.27
CA VAL A 259 26.22 -9.23 -14.95
C VAL A 259 26.12 -7.76 -15.35
N SER A 260 25.72 -7.47 -16.59
CA SER A 260 25.53 -6.09 -17.05
C SER A 260 24.06 -5.73 -17.12
N TRP A 261 23.68 -4.68 -16.40
CA TRP A 261 22.36 -4.05 -16.47
C TRP A 261 22.42 -2.79 -17.31
N THR A 262 21.38 -2.50 -18.08
CA THR A 262 21.17 -1.18 -18.69
C THR A 262 20.05 -0.49 -17.92
N ALA A 263 20.31 0.71 -17.40
CA ALA A 263 19.37 1.43 -16.56
C ALA A 263 19.08 2.85 -17.06
N VAL A 264 17.87 3.32 -16.79
CA VAL A 264 17.39 4.67 -17.10
C VAL A 264 16.68 5.24 -15.87
N THR A 265 16.95 6.51 -15.57
CA THR A 265 16.28 7.24 -14.49
C THR A 265 14.94 7.75 -15.00
N THR A 266 13.86 7.38 -14.35
CA THR A 266 12.48 7.73 -14.74
C THR A 266 11.90 8.87 -13.90
N GLY A 267 12.54 9.22 -12.79
CA GLY A 267 12.18 10.34 -11.92
C GLY A 267 13.28 10.65 -10.91
N PRO A 268 13.05 11.53 -9.93
CA PRO A 268 14.10 11.97 -9.00
C PRO A 268 14.74 10.83 -8.19
N THR A 269 13.93 9.84 -7.83
CA THR A 269 14.31 8.69 -7.00
C THR A 269 13.78 7.38 -7.59
N SER A 270 13.50 7.34 -8.89
CA SER A 270 12.94 6.18 -9.58
C SER A 270 13.75 5.84 -10.83
N PHE A 271 13.81 4.55 -11.14
CA PHE A 271 14.55 4.05 -12.30
C PHE A 271 13.90 2.79 -12.87
N ALA A 272 14.23 2.49 -14.12
CA ALA A 272 13.99 1.19 -14.75
C ALA A 272 15.32 0.60 -15.19
N ALA A 273 15.46 -0.72 -15.13
CA ALA A 273 16.65 -1.44 -15.53
C ALA A 273 16.30 -2.75 -16.26
N GLN A 274 17.21 -3.17 -17.14
CA GLN A 274 17.05 -4.38 -17.95
C GLN A 274 18.33 -5.23 -17.99
N GLU A 275 18.17 -6.54 -17.87
CA GLU A 275 19.17 -7.59 -18.05
C GLU A 275 18.58 -8.68 -18.96
N GLY A 276 18.98 -8.73 -20.24
CA GLY A 276 18.33 -9.62 -21.20
C GLY A 276 16.84 -9.32 -21.31
N ASP A 277 15.99 -10.33 -21.04
CA ASP A 277 14.53 -10.19 -21.04
C ASP A 277 13.95 -9.80 -19.66
N ARG A 278 14.81 -9.62 -18.64
CA ARG A 278 14.37 -9.25 -17.29
C ARG A 278 14.21 -7.73 -17.19
N HIS A 279 13.02 -7.30 -16.80
CA HIS A 279 12.69 -5.91 -16.55
C HIS A 279 12.49 -5.65 -15.06
N VAL A 280 13.12 -4.60 -14.56
CA VAL A 280 13.06 -4.19 -13.15
C VAL A 280 12.72 -2.71 -13.10
N SER A 281 11.82 -2.35 -12.19
CA SER A 281 11.53 -0.96 -11.85
C SER A 281 11.85 -0.76 -10.37
N GLY A 282 12.39 0.39 -10.00
CA GLY A 282 12.77 0.64 -8.61
C GLY A 282 12.59 2.06 -8.18
N MET A 283 12.51 2.22 -6.86
CA MET A 283 12.60 3.50 -6.17
C MET A 283 13.81 3.44 -5.25
N VAL A 284 14.74 4.37 -5.38
CA VAL A 284 16.02 4.37 -4.65
C VAL A 284 16.44 5.76 -4.28
N VAL A 285 17.21 5.84 -3.19
CA VAL A 285 17.75 7.12 -2.73
C VAL A 285 18.84 7.65 -3.67
N ASN A 286 19.62 6.80 -4.35
CA ASN A 286 20.58 7.19 -5.39
C ASN A 286 21.02 6.00 -6.27
N GLY A 287 21.87 6.25 -7.25
CA GLY A 287 22.43 5.22 -8.15
C GLY A 287 23.20 4.08 -7.47
N LEU A 288 23.92 4.35 -6.37
CA LEU A 288 24.65 3.30 -5.64
C LEU A 288 23.68 2.32 -4.95
N ALA A 289 22.57 2.82 -4.41
CA ALA A 289 21.52 1.97 -3.86
C ALA A 289 20.83 1.13 -4.95
N ALA A 290 20.68 1.67 -6.16
CA ALA A 290 20.19 0.91 -7.32
C ALA A 290 21.13 -0.24 -7.68
N GLU A 291 22.44 0.04 -7.76
CA GLU A 291 23.47 -0.95 -8.04
C GLU A 291 23.50 -2.07 -6.99
N ASP A 292 23.36 -1.72 -5.71
CA ASP A 292 23.27 -2.69 -4.61
C ASP A 292 22.05 -3.61 -4.76
N LEU A 293 20.88 -3.05 -5.08
CA LEU A 293 19.65 -3.81 -5.32
C LEU A 293 19.74 -4.70 -6.58
N LEU A 294 20.30 -4.21 -7.68
CA LEU A 294 20.47 -5.00 -8.91
C LEU A 294 21.52 -6.11 -8.74
N ARG A 295 22.53 -5.90 -7.90
CA ARG A 295 23.48 -6.96 -7.49
C ARG A 295 22.77 -8.12 -6.83
N GLN A 296 21.76 -7.83 -5.99
CA GLN A 296 20.94 -8.87 -5.35
C GLN A 296 20.10 -9.71 -6.32
N LEU A 297 19.87 -9.23 -7.55
CA LEU A 297 19.18 -9.98 -8.60
C LEU A 297 20.09 -10.78 -9.53
N SER A 298 21.40 -10.56 -9.45
CA SER A 298 22.35 -11.12 -10.40
C SER A 298 22.47 -12.63 -10.21
N THR A 299 22.56 -13.36 -11.33
CA THR A 299 22.68 -14.83 -11.34
C THR A 299 24.05 -15.23 -11.93
N PRO A 300 24.82 -16.13 -11.26
CA PRO A 300 24.53 -16.76 -9.97
C PRO A 300 24.52 -15.74 -8.81
N ALA A 301 23.89 -16.10 -7.69
CA ALA A 301 23.83 -15.25 -6.51
C ALA A 301 25.24 -14.78 -6.09
N GLY A 302 25.39 -13.49 -5.84
CA GLY A 302 26.69 -12.88 -5.54
C GLY A 302 27.50 -12.44 -6.77
N ALA A 303 26.98 -12.60 -7.99
CA ALA A 303 27.56 -11.98 -9.19
C ALA A 303 27.63 -10.45 -9.06
N ASN A 304 28.66 -9.86 -9.67
CA ASN A 304 28.86 -8.42 -9.69
C ASN A 304 27.90 -7.80 -10.71
N ALA A 305 27.00 -6.94 -10.27
CA ALA A 305 26.21 -6.11 -11.17
C ALA A 305 27.00 -4.89 -11.62
N VAL A 306 27.18 -4.73 -12.92
CA VAL A 306 27.65 -3.51 -13.56
C VAL A 306 26.44 -2.83 -14.19
N VAL A 307 26.11 -1.63 -13.70
CA VAL A 307 24.96 -0.87 -14.19
C VAL A 307 25.43 0.20 -15.17
N ARG A 308 24.95 0.11 -16.41
CA ARG A 308 25.19 1.11 -17.46
C ARG A 308 23.99 2.03 -17.54
N TRP A 309 24.17 3.24 -17.01
CA TRP A 309 23.14 4.27 -17.05
C TRP A 309 23.11 4.97 -18.41
N THR A 310 21.92 5.04 -19.03
CA THR A 310 21.69 5.79 -20.28
C THR A 310 21.35 7.25 -20.03
N THR A 311 20.97 7.57 -18.79
CA THR A 311 20.75 8.93 -18.26
C THR A 311 21.61 9.13 -17.01
N ASN A 312 21.59 10.33 -16.42
CA ASN A 312 22.22 10.49 -15.11
C ASN A 312 21.52 9.59 -14.07
N PRO A 313 22.26 8.86 -13.21
CA PRO A 313 21.66 8.02 -12.17
C PRO A 313 20.83 8.87 -11.19
N PRO A 314 19.86 8.27 -10.47
CA PRO A 314 19.12 8.95 -9.42
C PRO A 314 20.09 9.61 -8.44
N GLN A 315 19.81 10.87 -8.12
CA GLN A 315 20.65 11.68 -7.23
C GLN A 315 20.08 11.62 -5.81
N THR A 316 20.95 11.68 -4.81
CA THR A 316 20.52 11.72 -3.41
C THR A 316 19.52 12.87 -3.22
N PRO A 317 18.26 12.60 -2.85
CA PRO A 317 17.25 13.64 -2.72
C PRO A 317 17.65 14.60 -1.61
N ARG A 318 17.30 15.89 -1.77
CA ARG A 318 17.50 16.88 -0.69
C ARG A 318 16.61 16.62 0.53
N ARG A 319 15.55 15.82 0.39
CA ARG A 319 14.66 15.44 1.48
C ARG A 319 14.87 13.98 1.83
N ARG A 320 14.70 13.63 3.11
CA ARG A 320 14.81 12.24 3.61
C ARG A 320 13.77 11.26 3.03
N ARG A 321 12.89 11.72 2.14
CA ARG A 321 11.77 10.94 1.61
C ARG A 321 11.96 10.68 0.13
N ILE A 322 11.88 9.41 -0.26
CA ILE A 322 11.81 8.96 -1.65
C ILE A 322 10.48 9.44 -2.26
N SER A 323 10.54 9.93 -3.50
CA SER A 323 9.38 10.27 -4.31
C SER A 323 8.97 9.06 -5.16
N ASP A 324 7.66 8.83 -5.28
CA ASP A 324 7.08 7.88 -6.23
C ASP A 324 6.92 8.49 -7.64
N GLU A 325 7.30 9.76 -7.82
CA GLU A 325 7.31 10.42 -9.12
C GLU A 325 8.19 9.65 -10.12
N GLY A 326 7.60 9.30 -11.27
CA GLY A 326 8.26 8.53 -12.33
C GLY A 326 8.38 7.03 -12.04
N TYR A 327 7.79 6.53 -10.95
CA TYR A 327 7.73 5.09 -10.70
C TYR A 327 6.50 4.48 -11.40
N ASP A 328 6.75 3.76 -12.50
CA ASP A 328 5.70 3.10 -13.29
C ASP A 328 5.42 1.66 -12.84
N GLY A 329 6.20 1.15 -11.87
CA GLY A 329 6.14 -0.27 -11.47
C GLY A 329 6.68 -1.21 -12.54
N PRO A 330 6.68 -2.53 -12.29
CA PRO A 330 7.02 -3.51 -13.31
C PRO A 330 5.93 -3.54 -14.40
N PRO A 331 6.22 -4.12 -15.59
CA PRO A 331 5.20 -4.35 -16.60
C PRO A 331 3.98 -5.08 -16.02
N PRO A 332 2.77 -4.94 -16.61
CA PRO A 332 1.60 -5.67 -16.13
C PRO A 332 1.86 -7.18 -16.05
N LEU A 333 1.54 -7.81 -14.92
CA LEU A 333 1.81 -9.25 -14.72
C LEU A 333 1.11 -10.12 -15.79
N VAL A 334 -0.04 -9.68 -16.31
CA VAL A 334 -0.75 -10.38 -17.39
C VAL A 334 0.06 -10.49 -18.68
N ASP A 335 0.81 -9.44 -19.03
CA ASP A 335 1.66 -9.44 -20.22
C ASP A 335 2.86 -10.35 -19.98
N PHE A 336 3.49 -10.26 -18.79
CA PHE A 336 4.57 -11.17 -18.39
C PHE A 336 4.16 -12.65 -18.46
N VAL A 337 2.99 -13.02 -17.94
CA VAL A 337 2.51 -14.41 -17.97
C VAL A 337 2.25 -14.87 -19.40
N ARG A 338 1.65 -14.01 -20.24
CA ARG A 338 1.34 -14.32 -21.64
C ARG A 338 2.60 -14.52 -22.47
N ASP A 339 3.62 -13.70 -22.24
CA ASP A 339 4.89 -13.76 -22.97
C ASP A 339 5.77 -14.94 -22.51
N SER A 340 5.54 -15.43 -21.29
CA SER A 340 6.22 -16.59 -20.69
C SER A 340 5.68 -17.94 -21.16
N THR A 341 5.62 -18.16 -22.48
CA THR A 341 4.97 -19.33 -23.10
C THR A 341 5.49 -20.68 -22.59
N ALA A 342 6.80 -20.81 -22.31
CA ALA A 342 7.39 -22.05 -21.81
C ALA A 342 6.92 -22.39 -20.38
N SER A 343 6.96 -21.41 -19.46
CA SER A 343 6.50 -21.58 -18.08
C SER A 343 5.00 -21.85 -18.00
N LEU A 344 4.20 -21.10 -18.78
CA LEU A 344 2.76 -21.32 -18.86
C LEU A 344 2.43 -22.73 -19.38
N SER A 345 3.13 -23.18 -20.43
CA SER A 345 2.96 -24.55 -20.95
C SER A 345 3.32 -25.61 -19.92
N ALA A 346 4.39 -25.43 -19.14
CA ALA A 346 4.78 -26.34 -18.07
C ALA A 346 3.73 -26.42 -16.96
N VAL A 347 3.18 -25.27 -16.54
CA VAL A 347 2.08 -25.22 -15.54
C VAL A 347 0.82 -25.88 -16.06
N THR A 348 0.44 -25.62 -17.31
CA THR A 348 -0.73 -26.25 -17.94
C THR A 348 -0.57 -27.78 -18.01
N ALA A 349 0.62 -28.28 -18.34
CA ALA A 349 0.90 -29.71 -18.32
C ALA A 349 0.80 -30.30 -16.89
N ALA A 350 1.30 -29.59 -15.88
CA ALA A 350 1.16 -30.01 -14.49
C ALA A 350 -0.31 -30.02 -14.03
N LEU A 351 -1.10 -29.00 -14.41
CA LEU A 351 -2.54 -28.93 -14.14
C LEU A 351 -3.31 -30.11 -14.76
N ALA A 352 -2.98 -30.52 -15.97
CA ALA A 352 -3.61 -31.68 -16.61
C ALA A 352 -3.40 -32.97 -15.79
N GLN A 353 -2.19 -33.19 -15.27
CA GLN A 353 -1.88 -34.33 -14.40
C GLN A 353 -2.56 -34.22 -13.03
N ILE A 354 -2.72 -33.01 -12.49
CA ILE A 354 -3.44 -32.79 -11.24
C ILE A 354 -4.94 -33.08 -11.44
N ARG A 355 -5.54 -32.61 -12.53
CA ARG A 355 -6.95 -32.88 -12.87
C ARG A 355 -7.26 -34.38 -12.92
N SER A 356 -6.40 -35.18 -13.54
CA SER A 356 -6.59 -36.63 -13.57
C SER A 356 -6.50 -37.27 -12.19
N ARG A 357 -5.59 -36.79 -11.32
CA ARG A 357 -5.43 -37.30 -9.95
C ARG A 357 -6.58 -36.91 -9.01
N TRP A 358 -7.17 -35.74 -9.21
CA TRP A 358 -8.22 -35.20 -8.35
C TRP A 358 -9.63 -35.55 -8.83
N SER A 359 -9.76 -36.15 -10.02
CA SER A 359 -11.05 -36.55 -10.60
C SER A 359 -11.80 -37.55 -9.71
N GLY A 360 -13.07 -37.28 -9.44
CA GLY A 360 -13.95 -38.14 -8.65
C GLY A 360 -13.73 -38.10 -7.13
N LEU A 361 -12.80 -37.26 -6.63
CA LEU A 361 -12.57 -37.10 -5.20
C LEU A 361 -13.42 -35.96 -4.62
N ASN A 362 -13.71 -36.04 -3.31
CA ASN A 362 -14.32 -34.93 -2.59
C ASN A 362 -13.31 -33.78 -2.45
N LEU A 363 -13.57 -32.68 -3.17
CA LEU A 363 -12.65 -31.54 -3.24
C LEU A 363 -12.30 -30.96 -1.86
N GLY A 364 -13.30 -30.81 -0.97
CA GLY A 364 -13.10 -30.24 0.36
C GLY A 364 -12.19 -31.11 1.23
N GLU A 365 -12.41 -32.43 1.21
CA GLU A 365 -11.56 -33.39 1.94
C GLU A 365 -10.13 -33.40 1.41
N GLN A 366 -9.93 -33.32 0.08
CA GLN A 366 -8.60 -33.29 -0.51
C GLN A 366 -7.84 -32.00 -0.18
N ILE A 367 -8.52 -30.85 -0.19
CA ILE A 367 -7.93 -29.57 0.21
C ILE A 367 -7.45 -29.65 1.67
N LEU A 368 -8.29 -30.14 2.58
CA LEU A 368 -7.93 -30.30 3.99
C LEU A 368 -6.75 -31.25 4.19
N ALA A 369 -6.80 -32.43 3.56
CA ALA A 369 -5.73 -33.42 3.67
C ALA A 369 -4.38 -32.91 3.14
N ARG A 370 -4.39 -32.17 2.02
CA ARG A 370 -3.18 -31.56 1.44
C ARG A 370 -2.65 -30.42 2.30
N ALA A 371 -3.53 -29.56 2.83
CA ALA A 371 -3.13 -28.50 3.75
C ALA A 371 -2.50 -29.07 5.03
N GLU A 372 -3.09 -30.11 5.61
CA GLU A 372 -2.56 -30.79 6.81
C GLU A 372 -1.18 -31.41 6.54
N LEU A 373 -0.99 -32.05 5.38
CA LEU A 373 0.30 -32.57 4.97
C LEU A 373 1.34 -31.46 4.83
N LEU A 374 1.00 -30.36 4.15
CA LEU A 374 1.89 -29.20 4.01
C LEU A 374 2.24 -28.60 5.37
N ASN A 375 1.29 -28.50 6.30
CA ASN A 375 1.54 -28.00 7.65
C ASN A 375 2.51 -28.87 8.46
N ARG A 376 2.65 -30.16 8.13
CA ARG A 376 3.66 -31.04 8.72
C ARG A 376 5.02 -30.96 8.02
N THR A 377 5.03 -30.95 6.70
CA THR A 377 6.27 -31.13 5.92
C THR A 377 6.91 -29.82 5.48
N ALA A 378 6.12 -28.78 5.28
CA ALA A 378 6.55 -27.46 4.85
C ALA A 378 5.70 -26.37 5.54
N PRO A 379 5.72 -26.30 6.88
CA PRO A 379 4.91 -25.33 7.62
C PRO A 379 5.26 -23.90 7.22
N LEU A 380 4.23 -23.05 7.21
CA LEU A 380 4.43 -21.60 7.15
C LEU A 380 5.12 -21.14 8.43
N THR A 381 5.99 -20.15 8.28
CA THR A 381 6.72 -19.51 9.36
C THR A 381 5.83 -18.41 9.91
N SER A 382 5.22 -18.67 11.07
CA SER A 382 4.34 -17.72 11.75
C SER A 382 5.09 -16.45 12.16
N GLY A 383 4.45 -15.29 12.00
CA GLY A 383 5.02 -14.02 12.49
C GLY A 383 6.19 -13.50 11.68
N VAL A 384 6.37 -13.97 10.44
CA VAL A 384 7.30 -13.39 9.46
C VAL A 384 6.69 -12.07 8.93
N VAL A 385 6.35 -11.16 9.83
CA VAL A 385 5.80 -9.86 9.43
C VAL A 385 6.91 -8.92 8.99
N ASP A 386 8.14 -9.07 9.48
CA ASP A 386 9.31 -8.30 9.00
C ASP A 386 10.58 -9.13 9.25
N CYS A 387 11.09 -9.83 8.22
CA CYS A 387 12.36 -10.55 8.35
C CYS A 387 13.56 -9.60 8.43
N MET A 388 13.40 -8.38 7.92
CA MET A 388 14.44 -7.37 7.90
C MET A 388 14.12 -6.33 8.98
N PRO A 389 15.09 -5.99 9.85
CA PRO A 389 14.85 -4.96 10.85
C PRO A 389 14.71 -3.59 10.19
N ASP A 390 13.88 -2.73 10.78
CA ASP A 390 13.71 -1.36 10.32
C ASP A 390 14.99 -0.54 10.53
N SER A 391 15.21 0.45 9.67
CA SER A 391 16.32 1.39 9.82
C SER A 391 16.03 2.42 10.91
N ASP A 392 17.00 2.64 11.79
CA ASP A 392 16.93 3.62 12.91
C ASP A 392 16.74 5.07 12.41
N ASP A 393 17.31 5.40 11.26
CA ASP A 393 17.34 6.79 10.78
C ASP A 393 16.06 7.17 9.97
N ASP A 394 15.02 6.33 9.95
CA ASP A 394 13.84 6.42 9.05
C ASP A 394 14.21 6.53 7.55
N VAL A 395 15.44 6.17 7.20
CA VAL A 395 15.94 6.25 5.82
C VAL A 395 15.58 4.97 5.07
N TYR A 396 14.52 5.07 4.29
CA TYR A 396 14.20 4.07 3.28
C TYR A 396 15.18 4.22 2.11
N LEU A 397 16.07 3.24 1.93
CA LEU A 397 17.05 3.24 0.85
C LEU A 397 16.45 3.00 -0.53
N GLY A 398 15.33 2.29 -0.55
CA GLY A 398 14.64 1.91 -1.77
C GLY A 398 14.26 0.43 -1.83
N SER A 399 13.47 0.13 -2.86
CA SER A 399 13.16 -1.21 -3.30
C SER A 399 13.16 -1.29 -4.82
N ILE A 400 13.24 -2.51 -5.32
CA ILE A 400 12.97 -2.86 -6.71
C ILE A 400 11.80 -3.82 -6.78
N ALA A 401 11.00 -3.69 -7.84
CA ALA A 401 9.91 -4.57 -8.19
C ALA A 401 10.08 -5.11 -9.62
N PHE A 402 9.76 -6.38 -9.82
CA PHE A 402 9.85 -7.07 -11.10
C PHE A 402 8.89 -8.27 -11.12
N ASN A 403 8.53 -8.75 -12.31
CA ASN A 403 7.75 -9.99 -12.41
C ASN A 403 8.69 -11.18 -12.60
N ASP A 404 8.39 -12.30 -11.94
CA ASP A 404 9.15 -13.53 -12.09
C ASP A 404 8.26 -14.77 -11.88
N TRP A 405 8.74 -15.92 -12.35
CA TRP A 405 8.20 -17.23 -11.99
C TRP A 405 8.95 -17.75 -10.78
N ILE A 406 8.25 -17.91 -9.66
CA ILE A 406 8.85 -18.44 -8.43
C ILE A 406 8.48 -19.90 -8.22
N ASP A 407 9.39 -20.63 -7.60
CA ASP A 407 9.11 -21.94 -7.04
C ASP A 407 8.25 -21.80 -5.77
N LEU A 408 7.08 -22.46 -5.76
CA LEU A 408 6.16 -22.41 -4.63
C LEU A 408 6.71 -23.09 -3.36
N ASP A 409 7.73 -23.94 -3.46
CA ASP A 409 8.47 -24.48 -2.30
C ASP A 409 9.27 -23.41 -1.55
N THR A 410 9.64 -22.31 -2.22
CA THR A 410 10.39 -21.22 -1.60
C THR A 410 9.51 -20.23 -0.82
N VAL A 411 8.19 -20.39 -0.87
CA VAL A 411 7.25 -19.56 -0.10
C VAL A 411 7.20 -20.04 1.36
N ILE A 412 7.65 -19.19 2.27
CA ILE A 412 7.83 -19.57 3.68
C ILE A 412 6.78 -19.00 4.62
N GLY A 413 5.96 -18.02 4.22
CA GLY A 413 5.10 -17.31 5.16
C GLY A 413 4.34 -16.13 4.56
N GLY A 414 3.53 -15.49 5.41
CA GLY A 414 2.69 -14.33 5.08
C GLY A 414 1.84 -13.92 6.27
N ASN A 415 0.63 -13.47 6.01
CA ASN A 415 -0.37 -13.17 7.05
C ASN A 415 -1.04 -14.41 7.66
N ALA A 416 -0.87 -15.59 7.06
CA ALA A 416 -1.38 -16.86 7.57
C ALA A 416 -0.31 -17.59 8.40
N SER A 417 -0.73 -18.23 9.49
CA SER A 417 0.12 -19.06 10.35
C SER A 417 0.20 -20.52 9.90
N SER A 418 -0.75 -20.97 9.07
CA SER A 418 -0.76 -22.32 8.51
C SER A 418 -1.45 -22.36 7.14
N TRP A 419 -1.16 -23.39 6.36
CA TRP A 419 -1.80 -23.59 5.06
C TRP A 419 -3.30 -23.84 5.24
N ASN A 420 -4.09 -23.16 4.41
CA ASN A 420 -5.56 -23.15 4.43
C ASN A 420 -6.22 -22.60 5.72
N ASP A 421 -5.49 -21.87 6.56
CA ASP A 421 -6.05 -21.14 7.70
C ASP A 421 -5.94 -19.63 7.49
N PHE A 422 -7.10 -18.96 7.48
CA PHE A 422 -7.20 -17.53 7.22
C PHE A 422 -7.84 -16.77 8.39
N ALA A 423 -7.91 -17.36 9.60
CA ALA A 423 -8.52 -16.73 10.77
C ALA A 423 -9.92 -16.12 10.49
N SER A 424 -10.75 -16.84 9.70
CA SER A 424 -12.10 -16.46 9.24
C SER A 424 -12.19 -15.52 8.02
N HIS A 425 -11.08 -15.08 7.42
CA HIS A 425 -11.12 -14.30 6.18
C HIS A 425 -11.36 -15.20 4.95
N ARG A 426 -12.63 -15.33 4.53
CA ARG A 426 -13.07 -15.91 3.25
C ARG A 426 -12.42 -17.27 2.89
N PRO A 427 -12.46 -18.28 3.78
CA PRO A 427 -11.81 -19.58 3.56
C PRO A 427 -12.27 -20.29 2.27
N GLN A 428 -13.48 -20.02 1.79
CA GLN A 428 -14.03 -20.60 0.56
C GLN A 428 -13.26 -20.20 -0.71
N VAL A 429 -12.50 -19.10 -0.69
CA VAL A 429 -11.80 -18.60 -1.89
C VAL A 429 -10.77 -19.60 -2.40
N VAL A 430 -10.07 -20.31 -1.51
CA VAL A 430 -9.12 -21.37 -1.91
C VAL A 430 -9.83 -22.47 -2.68
N GLY A 431 -10.98 -22.93 -2.18
CA GLY A 431 -11.80 -23.93 -2.84
C GLY A 431 -12.26 -23.49 -4.23
N LEU A 432 -12.77 -22.25 -4.35
CA LEU A 432 -13.20 -21.68 -5.63
C LEU A 432 -12.07 -21.57 -6.64
N ILE A 433 -10.87 -21.15 -6.21
CA ILE A 433 -9.69 -21.09 -7.09
C ILE A 433 -9.33 -22.49 -7.60
N ILE A 434 -9.24 -23.47 -6.70
CA ILE A 434 -8.89 -24.84 -7.07
C ILE A 434 -9.96 -25.45 -8.00
N GLU A 435 -11.24 -25.27 -7.67
CA GLU A 435 -12.35 -25.75 -8.50
C GLU A 435 -12.28 -25.18 -9.91
N LYS A 436 -12.08 -23.86 -10.06
CA LYS A 436 -11.91 -23.22 -11.36
C LYS A 436 -10.73 -23.82 -12.13
N LEU A 437 -9.57 -24.00 -11.49
CA LEU A 437 -8.38 -24.60 -12.11
C LEU A 437 -8.59 -26.06 -12.52
N LEU A 438 -9.43 -26.81 -11.80
CA LEU A 438 -9.71 -28.20 -12.10
C LEU A 438 -10.78 -28.38 -13.19
N THR A 439 -11.70 -27.42 -13.34
CA THR A 439 -12.91 -27.58 -14.18
C THR A 439 -12.92 -26.73 -15.45
N ALA A 440 -12.12 -25.67 -15.53
CA ALA A 440 -12.13 -24.79 -16.71
C ALA A 440 -11.75 -25.53 -18.01
N ASP A 441 -12.41 -25.19 -19.12
CA ASP A 441 -12.13 -25.78 -20.43
C ASP A 441 -10.68 -25.53 -20.86
N ASP A 442 -10.20 -24.30 -20.64
CA ASP A 442 -8.81 -23.91 -20.86
C ASP A 442 -8.08 -23.66 -19.51
N PRO A 443 -7.25 -24.60 -19.03
CA PRO A 443 -6.49 -24.43 -17.79
C PRO A 443 -5.47 -23.29 -17.85
N GLY A 444 -4.92 -22.94 -19.02
CA GLY A 444 -3.96 -21.86 -19.18
C GLY A 444 -4.59 -20.48 -19.01
N ILE A 445 -5.77 -20.27 -19.62
CA ILE A 445 -6.58 -19.06 -19.42
C ILE A 445 -7.01 -18.95 -17.97
N ALA A 446 -7.58 -20.02 -17.39
CA ALA A 446 -8.01 -20.02 -16.01
C ALA A 446 -6.86 -19.72 -15.03
N PHE A 447 -5.68 -20.30 -15.27
CA PHE A 447 -4.50 -20.01 -14.47
C PHE A 447 -4.07 -18.54 -14.59
N THR A 448 -4.03 -18.00 -15.80
CA THR A 448 -3.71 -16.58 -16.03
C THR A 448 -4.68 -15.66 -15.29
N GLU A 449 -5.99 -15.88 -15.44
CA GLU A 449 -7.03 -15.13 -14.72
C GLU A 449 -6.86 -15.23 -13.20
N ILE A 450 -6.58 -16.41 -12.66
CA ILE A 450 -6.31 -16.58 -11.23
C ILE A 450 -5.13 -15.73 -10.77
N LEU A 451 -4.09 -15.57 -11.58
CA LEU A 451 -2.92 -14.75 -11.23
C LEU A 451 -3.16 -13.24 -11.39
N THR A 452 -4.03 -12.81 -12.30
CA THR A 452 -4.09 -11.41 -12.74
C THR A 452 -5.40 -10.69 -12.39
N ASP A 453 -6.50 -11.41 -12.16
CA ASP A 453 -7.80 -10.78 -11.91
C ASP A 453 -7.87 -10.11 -10.55
N LEU A 454 -8.41 -8.89 -10.48
CA LEU A 454 -8.58 -8.13 -9.22
C LEU A 454 -7.25 -7.91 -8.48
N GLY A 455 -6.17 -7.73 -9.25
CA GLY A 455 -4.81 -7.55 -8.78
C GLY A 455 -4.03 -8.86 -8.72
N HIS A 456 -2.72 -8.74 -8.54
CA HIS A 456 -1.78 -9.85 -8.59
C HIS A 456 -1.11 -10.12 -7.25
N ALA A 457 -0.52 -11.31 -7.12
CA ALA A 457 0.30 -11.64 -5.96
C ALA A 457 1.58 -10.81 -5.98
N CYS A 458 1.80 -10.04 -4.93
CA CYS A 458 3.05 -9.34 -4.65
C CYS A 458 3.76 -10.10 -3.52
N MET A 459 5.02 -10.46 -3.74
CA MET A 459 5.82 -11.21 -2.77
C MET A 459 7.11 -10.46 -2.44
N LEU A 460 7.51 -10.52 -1.18
CA LEU A 460 8.83 -10.03 -0.76
C LEU A 460 9.85 -11.15 -0.94
N ARG A 461 10.96 -10.83 -1.59
CA ARG A 461 12.05 -11.77 -1.86
C ARG A 461 13.23 -11.48 -0.93
N TYR A 462 13.65 -12.51 -0.20
CA TYR A 462 14.83 -12.46 0.65
C TYR A 462 15.91 -13.38 0.07
N ASN A 463 17.04 -12.80 -0.35
CA ASN A 463 18.12 -13.59 -0.92
C ASN A 463 18.95 -14.27 0.18
N GLY A 464 19.23 -15.56 0.00
CA GLY A 464 20.21 -16.32 0.77
C GLY A 464 21.30 -16.89 -0.15
N PRO A 465 22.29 -17.61 0.42
CA PRO A 465 23.50 -18.03 -0.31
C PRO A 465 23.25 -19.01 -1.47
N ALA A 466 22.27 -19.92 -1.36
CA ALA A 466 21.93 -20.90 -2.39
C ALA A 466 20.69 -20.53 -3.23
N GLY A 467 20.00 -19.45 -2.90
CA GLY A 467 18.74 -19.07 -3.53
C GLY A 467 17.84 -18.23 -2.62
N PRO A 468 16.75 -17.68 -3.16
CA PRO A 468 15.83 -16.83 -2.41
C PRO A 468 14.80 -17.62 -1.60
N LEU A 469 14.25 -16.95 -0.59
CA LEU A 469 12.95 -17.25 0.01
C LEU A 469 11.93 -16.18 -0.41
N HIS A 470 10.67 -16.55 -0.41
CA HIS A 470 9.57 -15.65 -0.70
C HIS A 470 8.59 -15.58 0.46
N ARG A 471 8.14 -14.36 0.73
CA ARG A 471 7.06 -14.08 1.66
C ARG A 471 5.88 -13.51 0.89
N ILE A 472 4.68 -14.00 1.20
CA ILE A 472 3.44 -13.45 0.66
C ILE A 472 3.25 -12.04 1.20
N GLY A 473 3.29 -11.05 0.31
CA GLY A 473 2.99 -9.65 0.59
C GLY A 473 1.51 -9.34 0.32
N ARG A 474 1.26 -8.47 -0.66
CA ARG A 474 -0.10 -8.01 -0.99
C ARG A 474 -0.81 -8.99 -1.93
N ASN A 475 -2.12 -9.15 -1.75
CA ASN A 475 -3.03 -9.85 -2.69
C ASN A 475 -2.64 -11.30 -3.09
N GLY A 476 -1.70 -11.95 -2.38
CA GLY A 476 -1.20 -13.27 -2.73
C GLY A 476 -1.81 -14.45 -1.96
N THR A 477 -2.29 -14.24 -0.72
CA THR A 477 -2.51 -15.34 0.23
C THR A 477 -3.38 -16.48 -0.30
N HIS A 478 -4.60 -16.20 -0.77
CA HIS A 478 -5.50 -17.26 -1.26
C HIS A 478 -4.94 -17.97 -2.50
N ARG A 479 -4.30 -17.23 -3.42
CA ARG A 479 -3.74 -17.78 -4.66
C ARG A 479 -2.58 -18.71 -4.33
N THR A 480 -1.62 -18.24 -3.55
CA THR A 480 -0.46 -19.03 -3.16
C THR A 480 -0.86 -20.27 -2.39
N HIS A 481 -1.82 -20.17 -1.45
CA HIS A 481 -2.36 -21.33 -0.74
C HIS A 481 -3.03 -22.33 -1.69
N ALA A 482 -3.89 -21.86 -2.59
CA ALA A 482 -4.57 -22.71 -3.56
C ALA A 482 -3.60 -23.46 -4.47
N LEU A 483 -2.63 -22.76 -5.08
CA LEU A 483 -1.65 -23.37 -5.98
C LEU A 483 -0.73 -24.36 -5.25
N ARG A 484 -0.33 -24.03 -4.01
CA ARG A 484 0.49 -24.90 -3.17
C ARG A 484 -0.24 -26.19 -2.75
N ILE A 485 -1.50 -26.06 -2.33
CA ILE A 485 -2.37 -27.20 -1.95
C ILE A 485 -2.58 -28.12 -3.16
N LEU A 486 -2.82 -27.53 -4.32
CA LEU A 486 -2.98 -28.24 -5.60
C LEU A 486 -1.69 -28.98 -6.02
N GLY A 487 -0.53 -28.54 -5.52
CA GLY A 487 0.76 -29.12 -5.81
C GLY A 487 1.36 -28.64 -7.13
N LEU A 488 1.10 -27.38 -7.49
CA LEU A 488 1.80 -26.76 -8.62
C LEU A 488 3.23 -26.38 -8.23
N PRO A 489 4.19 -26.47 -9.17
CA PRO A 489 5.60 -26.21 -8.87
C PRO A 489 5.92 -24.72 -8.85
N ILE A 490 5.32 -23.93 -9.75
CA ILE A 490 5.65 -22.52 -9.95
C ILE A 490 4.42 -21.62 -10.01
N MET A 491 4.63 -20.34 -9.76
CA MET A 491 3.63 -19.27 -9.83
C MET A 491 4.30 -18.00 -10.35
N ALA A 492 3.65 -17.27 -11.24
CA ALA A 492 4.09 -15.92 -11.58
C ALA A 492 3.60 -14.93 -10.51
N ALA A 493 4.49 -14.02 -10.10
CA ALA A 493 4.19 -12.98 -9.12
C ALA A 493 5.00 -11.72 -9.39
N GLU A 494 4.52 -10.59 -8.89
CA GLU A 494 5.37 -9.41 -8.68
C GLU A 494 6.25 -9.70 -7.46
N LEU A 495 7.56 -9.53 -7.61
CA LEU A 495 8.54 -9.67 -6.55
C LEU A 495 9.09 -8.31 -6.18
N GLU A 496 9.15 -8.03 -4.89
CA GLU A 496 9.76 -6.85 -4.31
C GLU A 496 11.01 -7.26 -3.51
N ILE A 497 12.13 -6.55 -3.75
CA ILE A 497 13.36 -6.67 -2.97
C ILE A 497 13.65 -5.32 -2.34
N GLU A 498 13.86 -5.33 -1.03
CA GLU A 498 14.25 -4.14 -0.28
C GLU A 498 15.76 -4.13 -0.04
N ALA A 499 16.33 -2.93 -0.01
CA ALA A 499 17.76 -2.79 0.24
C ALA A 499 18.07 -3.08 1.72
N LEU A 500 19.25 -3.64 2.00
CA LEU A 500 19.71 -3.81 3.38
C LEU A 500 19.73 -2.45 4.10
N PRO A 501 19.16 -2.31 5.30
CA PRO A 501 19.19 -1.06 6.05
C PRO A 501 20.61 -0.53 6.19
N LEU A 502 20.84 0.78 6.07
CA LEU A 502 22.18 1.33 6.31
C LEU A 502 22.60 1.24 7.76
N ARG A 503 21.62 1.29 8.64
CA ARG A 503 21.81 1.32 10.07
C ARG A 503 20.63 0.66 10.75
N ILE A 504 20.95 -0.24 11.66
CA ILE A 504 20.00 -0.97 12.50
C ILE A 504 20.34 -0.62 13.94
N ASP A 505 19.33 -0.26 14.72
CA ASP A 505 19.47 -0.08 16.17
C ASP A 505 19.00 -1.36 16.87
N ALA A 506 19.61 -1.71 18.00
CA ALA A 506 19.18 -2.85 18.80
C ALA A 506 17.67 -2.81 19.06
N MET A 507 17.12 -1.62 19.35
CA MET A 507 15.69 -1.38 19.57
C MET A 507 14.82 -1.76 18.36
N SER A 508 15.28 -1.52 17.12
CA SER A 508 14.48 -1.84 15.92
C SER A 508 14.37 -3.33 15.66
N THR A 509 15.29 -4.13 16.23
CA THR A 509 15.20 -5.59 16.20
C THR A 509 14.21 -6.17 17.23
N TRP A 510 13.54 -5.34 18.02
CA TRP A 510 12.69 -5.77 19.14
C TRP A 510 11.18 -5.82 18.85
N GLY A 511 10.78 -5.86 17.57
CA GLY A 511 9.36 -5.87 17.14
C GLY A 511 8.44 -6.90 17.83
N GLU A 512 7.13 -6.76 17.58
CA GLU A 512 6.04 -7.53 18.22
C GLU A 512 6.35 -9.04 18.30
N GLY A 513 6.69 -9.51 19.51
CA GLY A 513 7.14 -10.88 19.70
C GLY A 513 8.02 -11.17 20.91
N ASN A 514 8.40 -10.16 21.70
CA ASN A 514 9.17 -10.22 22.95
C ASN A 514 10.54 -10.92 22.80
N TRP A 515 11.62 -10.16 23.04
CA TRP A 515 12.92 -10.69 23.47
C TRP A 515 12.85 -11.31 24.90
N GLY A 516 11.73 -11.96 25.24
CA GLY A 516 11.26 -12.01 26.63
C GLY A 516 10.90 -10.60 27.13
N ASP A 517 10.34 -10.50 28.33
CA ASP A 517 9.92 -9.22 28.93
C ASP A 517 11.11 -8.33 29.38
N SER A 518 12.32 -8.55 28.84
CA SER A 518 13.54 -7.81 29.21
C SER A 518 14.08 -7.00 28.03
N TYR A 519 14.21 -5.69 28.25
CA TYR A 519 14.84 -4.69 27.36
C TYR A 519 16.37 -4.87 27.20
N ASP A 520 16.96 -5.93 27.75
CA ASP A 520 18.41 -6.17 27.77
C ASP A 520 18.86 -7.22 26.72
N GLY A 521 18.24 -7.21 25.55
CA GLY A 521 18.57 -8.14 24.47
C GLY A 521 20.05 -8.05 24.05
N PRO A 522 20.78 -9.18 23.87
CA PRO A 522 22.20 -9.21 23.48
C PRO A 522 22.47 -8.87 22.00
N ALA A 523 21.75 -7.90 21.40
CA ALA A 523 21.82 -7.61 19.95
C ALA A 523 23.27 -7.36 19.48
N ASP A 524 24.03 -6.55 20.22
CA ASP A 524 25.43 -6.27 19.92
C ASP A 524 26.33 -7.51 19.99
N ARG A 525 26.12 -8.37 21.00
CA ARG A 525 26.84 -9.64 21.12
C ARG A 525 26.48 -10.61 19.99
N MET A 526 25.22 -10.63 19.59
CA MET A 526 24.77 -11.44 18.45
C MET A 526 25.38 -10.97 17.14
N TRP A 527 25.37 -9.67 16.85
CA TRP A 527 26.00 -9.14 15.64
C TRP A 527 27.50 -9.40 15.62
N ARG A 528 28.20 -9.25 16.75
CA ARG A 528 29.62 -9.63 16.82
C ARG A 528 29.81 -11.11 16.55
N ALA A 529 29.00 -11.97 17.16
CA ALA A 529 29.06 -13.41 16.94
C ALA A 529 28.73 -13.86 15.50
N LEU A 530 27.81 -13.17 14.81
CA LEU A 530 27.53 -13.38 13.39
C LEU A 530 28.73 -12.96 12.54
N ARG A 531 29.36 -11.83 12.86
CA ARG A 531 30.58 -11.36 12.19
C ARG A 531 31.75 -12.32 12.39
N ASP A 532 31.96 -12.79 13.61
CA ASP A 532 33.03 -13.75 13.94
C ASP A 532 32.85 -15.10 13.23
N ARG A 533 31.61 -15.42 12.81
CA ARG A 533 31.27 -16.61 12.00
C ARG A 533 31.26 -16.34 10.49
N GLY A 534 31.58 -15.13 10.04
CA GLY A 534 31.55 -14.77 8.62
C GLY A 534 30.14 -14.66 8.01
N LEU A 535 29.10 -14.53 8.85
CA LEU A 535 27.71 -14.40 8.40
C LEU A 535 27.26 -12.93 8.26
N LEU A 536 28.06 -12.00 8.76
CA LEU A 536 27.83 -10.55 8.74
C LEU A 536 29.14 -9.82 8.52
N GLU A 537 29.15 -8.82 7.65
CA GLU A 537 30.21 -7.83 7.55
C GLU A 537 29.60 -6.45 7.81
N GLY A 538 30.23 -5.67 8.68
CA GLY A 538 29.72 -4.37 9.09
C GLY A 538 30.40 -3.82 10.33
N THR A 539 30.12 -2.55 10.64
CA THR A 539 30.61 -1.90 11.85
C THR A 539 29.55 -1.92 12.94
N ILE A 540 29.98 -2.29 14.14
CA ILE A 540 29.12 -2.33 15.34
C ILE A 540 29.65 -1.26 16.30
N SER A 541 28.77 -0.36 16.72
CA SER A 541 29.07 0.70 17.69
C SER A 541 28.10 0.63 18.87
N GLY A 542 28.50 1.16 20.02
CA GLY A 542 27.70 1.08 21.26
C GLY A 542 27.63 -0.33 21.86
N SER A 543 26.70 -0.52 22.79
CA SER A 543 26.47 -1.78 23.51
C SER A 543 25.04 -1.86 24.04
N GLY A 544 24.53 -3.09 24.22
CA GLY A 544 23.21 -3.35 24.77
C GLY A 544 22.09 -2.63 23.97
N PRO A 545 21.19 -1.90 24.62
CA PRO A 545 20.02 -1.29 23.99
C PRO A 545 20.37 -0.11 23.05
N HIS A 546 21.59 0.42 23.11
CA HIS A 546 22.06 1.53 22.29
C HIS A 546 23.05 1.08 21.21
N ALA A 547 23.18 -0.23 21.01
CA ALA A 547 24.06 -0.75 20.00
C ALA A 547 23.50 -0.50 18.61
N LYS A 548 24.39 -0.17 17.69
CA LYS A 548 24.05 0.16 16.31
C LYS A 548 24.92 -0.63 15.36
N LEU A 549 24.29 -1.25 14.37
CA LEU A 549 24.93 -1.98 13.29
C LEU A 549 24.80 -1.19 12.00
N GLU A 550 25.92 -0.91 11.35
CA GLU A 550 25.94 -0.49 9.94
C GLU A 550 26.36 -1.72 9.11
N PRO A 551 25.41 -2.47 8.51
CA PRO A 551 25.73 -3.68 7.76
C PRO A 551 26.22 -3.30 6.35
N TYR A 552 27.33 -3.92 5.94
CA TYR A 552 27.83 -3.86 4.59
C TYR A 552 27.39 -5.08 3.80
N ARG A 553 27.37 -6.24 4.46
CA ARG A 553 26.93 -7.51 3.86
C ARG A 553 26.35 -8.43 4.94
N ALA A 554 25.35 -9.22 4.59
CA ALA A 554 24.88 -10.32 5.41
C ALA A 554 24.72 -11.57 4.53
N ALA A 555 25.04 -12.75 5.06
CA ALA A 555 24.80 -14.01 4.35
C ALA A 555 23.31 -14.19 4.02
N ALA A 556 22.44 -13.71 4.90
CA ALA A 556 21.02 -13.54 4.66
C ALA A 556 20.46 -12.39 5.53
N PRO A 557 19.52 -11.58 5.01
CA PRO A 557 19.00 -10.40 5.72
C PRO A 557 18.26 -10.76 7.01
N TRP A 558 17.59 -11.92 7.06
CA TRP A 558 16.83 -12.34 8.25
C TRP A 558 17.69 -12.68 9.47
N LEU A 559 19.01 -12.87 9.28
CA LEU A 559 19.95 -13.09 10.38
C LEU A 559 20.12 -11.85 11.27
N LEU A 560 19.76 -10.67 10.76
CA LEU A 560 19.89 -9.40 11.46
C LEU A 560 18.70 -9.12 12.40
N GLY A 561 17.61 -9.89 12.28
CA GLY A 561 16.41 -9.77 13.11
C GLY A 561 16.54 -10.42 14.49
N ASN A 562 15.42 -10.51 15.20
CA ASN A 562 15.38 -11.17 16.52
C ASN A 562 15.65 -12.70 16.41
N PRO A 563 16.12 -13.35 17.50
CA PRO A 563 16.42 -14.78 17.52
C PRO A 563 15.29 -15.69 17.07
N ARG A 564 14.03 -15.33 17.33
CA ARG A 564 12.87 -16.15 16.93
C ARG A 564 12.74 -16.17 15.42
N SER A 565 12.77 -14.99 14.79
CA SER A 565 12.65 -14.84 13.34
C SER A 565 13.87 -15.40 12.63
N ALA A 566 15.07 -15.10 13.13
CA ALA A 566 16.32 -15.63 12.58
C ALA A 566 16.34 -17.17 12.61
N ALA A 567 15.98 -17.79 13.74
CA ALA A 567 15.92 -19.26 13.85
C ALA A 567 14.84 -19.85 12.94
N ALA A 568 13.62 -19.31 12.97
CA ALA A 568 12.49 -19.87 12.24
C ALA A 568 12.66 -19.76 10.72
N VAL A 569 13.13 -18.61 10.23
CA VAL A 569 13.40 -18.40 8.80
C VAL A 569 14.62 -19.21 8.36
N SER A 570 15.66 -19.34 9.19
CA SER A 570 16.81 -20.19 8.86
C SER A 570 16.43 -21.67 8.82
N ALA A 571 15.55 -22.14 9.71
CA ALA A 571 15.01 -23.51 9.65
C ALA A 571 14.20 -23.76 8.36
N ALA A 572 13.42 -22.77 7.93
CA ALA A 572 12.71 -22.84 6.65
C ALA A 572 13.69 -22.86 5.47
N TYR A 573 14.74 -22.04 5.53
CA TYR A 573 15.81 -22.02 4.52
C TYR A 573 16.54 -23.36 4.43
N GLU A 574 16.96 -23.93 5.56
CA GLU A 574 17.68 -25.21 5.64
C GLU A 574 16.85 -26.36 5.06
N ARG A 575 15.52 -26.33 5.22
CA ARG A 575 14.63 -27.32 4.63
C ARG A 575 14.63 -27.26 3.10
N ILE A 576 14.73 -26.06 2.52
CA ILE A 576 14.68 -25.82 1.07
C ILE A 576 16.08 -25.98 0.45
N TYR A 577 17.12 -25.51 1.16
CA TYR A 577 18.51 -25.49 0.74
C TYR A 577 19.41 -26.10 1.84
N PRO A 578 19.43 -27.43 2.00
CA PRO A 578 20.18 -28.08 3.08
C PRO A 578 21.67 -27.75 3.09
N GLY A 579 22.19 -27.35 4.24
CA GLY A 579 23.59 -27.01 4.49
C GLY A 579 24.05 -25.65 3.95
N ALA A 580 23.22 -24.95 3.17
CA ALA A 580 23.64 -23.77 2.43
C ALA A 580 23.97 -22.56 3.33
N LEU A 581 23.37 -22.45 4.52
CA LEU A 581 23.69 -21.40 5.49
C LEU A 581 24.94 -21.72 6.33
N GLY A 582 25.39 -22.97 6.36
CA GLY A 582 26.44 -23.41 7.29
C GLY A 582 26.05 -23.34 8.76
N ILE A 583 24.75 -23.25 9.07
CA ILE A 583 24.21 -23.20 10.44
C ILE A 583 23.67 -24.60 10.81
N PRO A 584 24.08 -25.19 11.95
CA PRO A 584 23.57 -26.48 12.39
C PRO A 584 22.04 -26.49 12.60
N ALA A 585 21.37 -27.58 12.21
CA ALA A 585 19.92 -27.71 12.31
C ALA A 585 19.39 -27.56 13.75
N ASP A 586 20.13 -28.04 14.75
CA ASP A 586 19.77 -27.92 16.16
C ASP A 586 19.80 -26.47 16.66
N ALA A 587 20.68 -25.63 16.11
CA ALA A 587 20.71 -24.19 16.39
C ALA A 587 19.44 -23.47 15.90
N MET A 588 18.79 -23.99 14.86
CA MET A 588 17.59 -23.39 14.24
C MET A 588 16.28 -23.90 14.85
N ALA A 589 16.34 -24.84 15.80
CA ALA A 589 15.16 -25.42 16.44
C ALA A 589 14.33 -24.44 17.29
N GLY A 590 14.89 -23.27 17.60
CA GLY A 590 14.19 -22.22 18.33
C GLY A 590 15.10 -21.09 18.79
N PRO A 591 14.54 -19.99 19.33
CA PRO A 591 15.30 -18.81 19.72
C PRO A 591 16.34 -19.07 20.81
N ARG A 592 16.09 -20.02 21.72
CA ARG A 592 17.05 -20.37 22.79
C ARG A 592 18.25 -21.12 22.22
N GLN A 593 18.01 -22.11 21.36
CA GLN A 593 19.05 -22.88 20.70
C GLN A 593 19.91 -21.98 19.80
N TRP A 594 19.26 -21.07 19.09
CA TRP A 594 19.92 -20.05 18.28
C TRP A 594 20.90 -19.22 19.11
N LEU A 595 20.45 -18.68 20.23
CA LEU A 595 21.29 -17.89 21.13
C LEU A 595 22.45 -18.70 21.72
N ARG A 596 22.21 -19.95 22.14
CA ARG A 596 23.29 -20.82 22.67
C ARG A 596 24.36 -21.09 21.63
N TRP A 597 23.96 -21.48 20.42
CA TRP A 597 24.89 -21.72 19.32
C TRP A 597 25.67 -20.45 18.94
N LEU A 598 24.97 -19.32 18.83
CA LEU A 598 25.57 -18.06 18.40
C LEU A 598 26.50 -17.47 19.46
N LEU A 599 26.12 -17.51 20.74
CA LEU A 599 26.88 -16.88 21.83
C LEU A 599 27.82 -17.84 22.57
N GLY A 600 27.73 -19.15 22.31
CA GLY A 600 28.54 -20.17 23.00
C GLY A 600 28.18 -20.37 24.47
N THR A 601 26.91 -20.14 24.84
CA THR A 601 26.41 -20.17 26.23
C THR A 601 25.65 -21.43 26.59
#